data_AF-A0A7J0FGS4-F1
#
_entry.id   AF-A0A7J0FGS4-F1
#
_cell.length_a   1.000
_cell.length_b   1.000
_cell.length_c   1.000
_cell.angle_alpha   90.00
_cell.angle_beta   90.00
_cell.angle_gamma   90.00
#
_symmetry.space_group_name_H-M   'P 1'
#
loop_
_entity.id
_entity.type
_entity.pdbx_description
1 polymer ?
#
loop_
_entity_poly.entity_id
_entity_poly.type
_entity_poly.pdbx_seq_one_letter_code
_entity_poly.pdbx_strand_id
1 'polypeptide(L)'
;MGSQGYIYQETGIVYVPDEGFTETGENNNITAEVDETIEPYLKNLRSFPEGKRNCYTLKPKAGRNNTYLVRATFLYGNYDSQNSPPTFDLHLGTDLWTSVTFDSNYTQVFNPEIIYIPTTDYIDVCLVNANKGVPFISALELRLLNNDIYKAQLGSALQTLERNDYGASTTQPPISDEMRSCGLMEKGYVTLNHVADTRTMFYDRLWFPVGTPDLVTVETELTMDAMSNNDYKPPPVVMRTAVRPTTNNDSLVLSWKPKDPTSGYYVFMHFFEVDFTVRVPRQFSIDLNDNPWFEAENLSMDSVLTVFATVALKGVELKLTIAPTNVSTFPPLLNAAEIYIEKNLQQLHTQLEDEDFLGLVLAMAGSEQSLYPAI
;
A
#
# COMPACT_ATOMS: atom_id res chain seq x y z
N MET A 1 -13.82 11.52 -9.21
CA MET A 1 -13.90 12.03 -10.60
C MET A 1 -15.18 12.86 -10.75
N GLY A 2 -15.24 13.76 -11.73
CA GLY A 2 -16.45 14.59 -11.95
C GLY A 2 -16.16 16.08 -12.06
N SER A 3 -17.22 16.89 -12.03
CA SER A 3 -17.18 18.33 -12.36
C SER A 3 -17.19 19.28 -11.16
N GLN A 4 -17.34 18.78 -9.94
CA GLN A 4 -17.39 19.61 -8.73
C GLN A 4 -16.42 19.12 -7.66
N GLY A 5 -15.66 20.06 -7.10
CA GLY A 5 -14.80 19.82 -5.94
C GLY A 5 -15.55 20.03 -4.63
N TYR A 6 -15.07 19.39 -3.57
CA TYR A 6 -15.64 19.52 -2.23
C TYR A 6 -14.60 19.16 -1.17
N ILE A 7 -14.89 19.53 0.08
CA ILE A 7 -14.13 19.12 1.25
C ILE A 7 -14.86 17.93 1.87
N TYR A 8 -14.17 16.79 1.95
CA TYR A 8 -14.69 15.62 2.61
C TYR A 8 -14.62 15.83 4.12
N GLN A 9 -15.78 16.03 4.76
CA GLN A 9 -15.87 16.57 6.12
C GLN A 9 -15.20 15.68 7.18
N GLU A 10 -15.24 14.35 6.99
CA GLU A 10 -14.73 13.39 7.97
C GLU A 10 -13.20 13.43 8.07
N THR A 11 -12.51 13.71 6.97
CA THR A 11 -11.03 13.71 6.92
C THR A 11 -10.45 15.11 6.69
N GLY A 12 -11.27 16.09 6.30
CA GLY A 12 -10.82 17.41 5.86
C GLY A 12 -10.12 17.41 4.49
N ILE A 13 -10.08 16.28 3.78
CA ILE A 13 -9.41 16.15 2.48
C ILE A 13 -10.19 16.94 1.42
N VAL A 14 -9.46 17.72 0.63
CA VAL A 14 -10.02 18.47 -0.50
C VAL A 14 -9.96 17.62 -1.75
N TYR A 15 -11.13 17.29 -2.29
CA TYR A 15 -11.26 16.65 -3.60
C TYR A 15 -11.52 17.72 -4.66
N VAL A 16 -10.77 17.64 -5.76
CA VAL A 16 -10.92 18.53 -6.92
C VAL A 16 -11.47 17.76 -8.12
N PRO A 17 -12.15 18.44 -9.07
CA PRO A 17 -12.47 17.87 -10.37
C PRO A 17 -11.22 17.32 -11.06
N ASP A 18 -11.40 16.30 -11.87
CA ASP A 18 -10.30 15.63 -12.58
C ASP A 18 -9.99 16.25 -13.95
N GLU A 19 -10.70 17.34 -14.28
CA GLU A 19 -10.46 18.18 -15.45
C GLU A 19 -9.03 18.76 -15.44
N GLY A 20 -8.35 18.69 -16.58
CA GLY A 20 -6.96 19.14 -16.74
C GLY A 20 -5.91 18.12 -16.28
N PHE A 21 -6.31 16.98 -15.70
CA PHE A 21 -5.41 15.86 -15.41
C PHE A 21 -5.49 14.75 -16.46
N THR A 22 -6.58 14.66 -17.22
CA THR A 22 -6.77 13.75 -18.37
C THR A 22 -7.54 14.46 -19.48
N GLU A 23 -7.35 14.02 -20.73
CA GLU A 23 -7.95 14.63 -21.93
C GLU A 23 -9.18 13.86 -22.45
N THR A 24 -9.36 12.61 -22.03
CA THR A 24 -10.35 11.69 -22.60
C THR A 24 -11.29 11.11 -21.54
N GLY A 25 -12.25 10.31 -21.98
CA GLY A 25 -13.19 9.61 -21.11
C GLY A 25 -14.42 10.44 -20.75
N GLU A 26 -15.39 9.78 -20.14
CA GLU A 26 -16.70 10.32 -19.83
C GLU A 26 -17.04 10.09 -18.36
N ASN A 27 -17.70 11.07 -17.73
CA ASN A 27 -18.10 10.98 -16.32
C ASN A 27 -19.43 10.24 -16.20
N ASN A 28 -19.50 9.28 -15.28
CA ASN A 28 -20.71 8.55 -14.95
C ASN A 28 -20.99 8.61 -13.45
N ASN A 29 -22.28 8.55 -13.13
CA ASN A 29 -22.74 8.43 -11.74
C ASN A 29 -22.95 6.96 -11.42
N ILE A 30 -22.57 6.57 -10.22
CA ILE A 30 -22.91 5.26 -9.66
C ILE A 30 -24.29 5.41 -9.01
N THR A 31 -25.32 4.83 -9.62
CA THR A 31 -26.72 4.91 -9.16
C THR A 31 -27.07 3.82 -8.13
N ALA A 32 -28.27 3.94 -7.54
CA ALA A 32 -28.86 3.29 -6.35
C ALA A 32 -28.83 1.75 -6.19
N GLU A 33 -28.01 1.01 -6.94
CA GLU A 33 -27.72 -0.42 -6.65
C GLU A 33 -26.64 -0.58 -5.58
N VAL A 34 -26.00 0.52 -5.20
CA VAL A 34 -25.06 0.60 -4.07
C VAL A 34 -25.70 1.43 -2.96
N ASP A 35 -25.48 1.01 -1.71
CA ASP A 35 -26.02 1.60 -0.46
C ASP A 35 -25.98 3.15 -0.46
N GLU A 36 -26.98 3.81 0.12
CA GLU A 36 -27.03 5.28 0.24
C GLU A 36 -25.86 5.84 1.08
N THR A 37 -25.14 4.96 1.78
CA THR A 37 -23.99 5.24 2.66
C THR A 37 -22.65 5.36 1.94
N ILE A 38 -22.57 5.20 0.61
CA ILE A 38 -21.27 5.28 -0.08
C ILE A 38 -20.63 6.67 0.00
N GLU A 39 -19.30 6.65 0.13
CA GLU A 39 -18.52 7.86 0.27
C GLU A 39 -18.67 8.81 -0.92
N PRO A 40 -18.67 10.14 -0.72
CA PRO A 40 -18.84 11.11 -1.79
C PRO A 40 -17.87 10.94 -2.97
N TYR A 41 -16.62 10.51 -2.73
CA TYR A 41 -15.61 10.30 -3.78
C TYR A 41 -15.85 9.03 -4.60
N LEU A 42 -16.75 8.16 -4.13
CA LEU A 42 -17.17 6.92 -4.79
C LEU A 42 -18.50 7.07 -5.54
N LYS A 43 -19.19 8.22 -5.45
CA LYS A 43 -20.49 8.42 -6.13
C LYS A 43 -20.36 8.60 -7.64
N ASN A 44 -19.17 8.96 -8.11
CA ASN A 44 -18.89 9.24 -9.51
C ASN A 44 -17.62 8.53 -9.94
N LEU A 45 -17.57 8.15 -11.22
CA LEU A 45 -16.38 7.62 -11.88
C LEU A 45 -16.18 8.28 -13.24
N ARG A 46 -14.98 8.16 -13.79
CA ARG A 46 -14.71 8.40 -15.22
C ARG A 46 -14.45 7.07 -15.90
N SER A 47 -15.14 6.80 -17.00
CA SER A 47 -14.91 5.64 -17.86
C SER A 47 -14.15 6.03 -19.13
N PHE A 48 -13.44 5.07 -19.71
CA PHE A 48 -12.63 5.25 -20.92
C PHE A 48 -13.01 4.23 -22.01
N PRO A 49 -14.14 4.45 -22.71
CA PRO A 49 -14.61 3.53 -23.74
C PRO A 49 -13.72 3.53 -25.00
N GLU A 50 -13.00 4.62 -25.22
CA GLU A 50 -12.08 4.80 -26.34
C GLU A 50 -10.62 4.77 -25.91
N GLY A 51 -9.74 4.41 -26.85
CA GLY A 51 -8.30 4.34 -26.63
C GLY A 51 -7.87 3.05 -25.92
N LYS A 52 -6.64 2.60 -26.22
CA LYS A 52 -6.04 1.44 -25.56
C LYS A 52 -5.38 1.80 -24.23
N ARG A 53 -4.95 3.05 -24.09
CA ARG A 53 -4.26 3.59 -22.92
C ARG A 53 -4.77 5.00 -22.69
N ASN A 54 -5.27 5.27 -21.49
CA ASN A 54 -5.74 6.58 -21.07
C ASN A 54 -5.03 6.94 -19.77
N CYS A 55 -4.42 8.13 -19.68
CA CYS A 55 -3.54 8.48 -18.59
C CYS A 55 -3.99 9.74 -17.86
N TYR A 56 -3.78 9.75 -16.56
CA TYR A 56 -3.77 10.95 -15.74
C TYR A 56 -2.33 11.42 -15.56
N THR A 57 -2.06 12.69 -15.82
CA THR A 57 -0.75 13.31 -15.57
C THR A 57 -0.82 14.19 -14.32
N LEU A 58 -0.19 13.72 -13.25
CA LEU A 58 -0.10 14.43 -11.97
C LEU A 58 1.20 15.25 -11.93
N LYS A 59 1.12 16.53 -11.52
CA LYS A 59 2.29 17.43 -11.40
C LYS A 59 2.47 17.86 -9.94
N PRO A 60 3.09 17.03 -9.08
CA PRO A 60 3.25 17.37 -7.67
C PRO A 60 4.15 18.59 -7.48
N LYS A 61 3.80 19.46 -6.53
CA LYS A 61 4.55 20.69 -6.26
C LYS A 61 6.01 20.45 -5.84
N ALA A 62 6.28 19.37 -5.11
CA ALA A 62 7.64 19.04 -4.68
C ALA A 62 8.49 18.45 -5.83
N GLY A 63 7.87 18.02 -6.94
CA GLY A 63 8.55 17.52 -8.12
C GLY A 63 9.23 16.17 -7.93
N ARG A 64 10.14 15.84 -8.83
CA ARG A 64 10.91 14.58 -8.80
C ARG A 64 11.74 14.39 -7.53
N ASN A 65 12.20 13.17 -7.30
CA ASN A 65 13.08 12.77 -6.18
C ASN A 65 12.47 12.96 -4.79
N ASN A 66 11.14 13.03 -4.70
CA ASN A 66 10.41 12.98 -3.45
C ASN A 66 9.58 11.70 -3.37
N THR A 67 9.32 11.23 -2.15
CA THR A 67 8.53 10.03 -1.94
C THR A 67 7.04 10.37 -1.98
N TYR A 68 6.29 9.66 -2.81
CA TYR A 68 4.84 9.81 -2.92
C TYR A 68 4.11 8.50 -2.67
N LEU A 69 2.99 8.57 -1.95
CA LEU A 69 1.95 7.55 -1.97
C LEU A 69 0.95 7.91 -3.07
N VAL A 70 0.75 7.01 -4.03
CA VAL A 70 -0.29 7.09 -5.06
C VAL A 70 -1.35 6.05 -4.73
N ARG A 71 -2.62 6.46 -4.66
CA ARG A 71 -3.77 5.56 -4.50
C ARG A 71 -4.74 5.78 -5.64
N ALA A 72 -5.11 4.71 -6.33
CA ALA A 72 -6.21 4.73 -7.29
C ALA A 72 -7.37 3.93 -6.70
N THR A 73 -8.58 4.49 -6.72
CA THR A 73 -9.77 3.87 -6.13
C THR A 73 -10.81 3.60 -7.19
N PHE A 74 -11.39 2.41 -7.14
CA PHE A 74 -12.33 1.90 -8.12
C PHE A 74 -13.55 1.29 -7.43
N LEU A 75 -14.73 1.81 -7.73
CA LEU A 75 -16.02 1.20 -7.42
C LEU A 75 -16.80 1.09 -8.74
N TYR A 76 -17.09 -0.13 -9.20
CA TYR A 76 -17.83 -0.33 -10.45
C TYR A 76 -19.30 0.08 -10.30
N GLY A 77 -19.96 -0.38 -9.23
CA GLY A 77 -21.32 0.03 -8.88
C GLY A 77 -22.37 -0.18 -9.97
N ASN A 78 -22.08 -1.07 -10.93
CA ASN A 78 -22.92 -1.34 -12.10
C ASN A 78 -23.33 -0.07 -12.87
N TYR A 79 -22.44 0.92 -12.97
CA TYR A 79 -22.74 2.25 -13.55
C TYR A 79 -23.27 2.20 -15.00
N ASP A 80 -22.95 1.14 -15.74
CA ASP A 80 -23.33 0.92 -17.14
C ASP A 80 -24.47 -0.10 -17.31
N SER A 81 -25.05 -0.59 -16.22
CA SER A 81 -26.14 -1.58 -16.21
C SER A 81 -25.80 -2.93 -16.87
N GLN A 82 -24.52 -3.28 -17.04
CA GLN A 82 -24.12 -4.54 -17.68
C GLN A 82 -23.94 -5.72 -16.72
N ASN A 83 -23.88 -5.47 -15.41
CA ASN A 83 -23.61 -6.48 -14.37
C ASN A 83 -22.33 -7.29 -14.62
N SER A 84 -21.36 -6.69 -15.32
CA SER A 84 -20.14 -7.36 -15.73
C SER A 84 -18.94 -6.44 -15.48
N PRO A 85 -18.39 -6.44 -14.25
CA PRO A 85 -17.24 -5.63 -13.92
C PRO A 85 -16.07 -5.88 -14.89
N PRO A 86 -15.39 -4.82 -15.37
CA PRO A 86 -14.32 -4.95 -16.34
C PRO A 86 -13.03 -5.48 -15.72
N THR A 87 -12.12 -5.96 -16.57
CA THR A 87 -10.71 -6.21 -16.21
C THR A 87 -9.81 -5.34 -17.09
N PHE A 88 -8.88 -4.63 -16.47
CA PHE A 88 -7.92 -3.76 -17.15
C PHE A 88 -6.66 -3.60 -16.31
N ASP A 89 -5.60 -3.05 -16.89
CA ASP A 89 -4.32 -2.87 -16.21
C ASP A 89 -4.12 -1.42 -15.78
N LEU A 90 -3.54 -1.24 -14.60
CA LEU A 90 -3.09 0.03 -14.07
C LEU A 90 -1.56 0.10 -14.21
N HIS A 91 -1.07 1.17 -14.83
CA HIS A 91 0.33 1.41 -15.06
C HIS A 91 0.78 2.69 -14.39
N LEU A 92 2.04 2.70 -13.94
CA LEU A 92 2.75 3.91 -13.53
C LEU A 92 3.76 4.25 -14.62
N GLY A 93 3.48 5.28 -15.42
CA GLY A 93 4.14 5.51 -16.69
C GLY A 93 3.94 4.32 -17.65
N THR A 94 5.03 3.69 -18.05
CA THR A 94 5.00 2.48 -18.90
C THR A 94 4.91 1.19 -18.11
N ASP A 95 5.29 1.21 -16.84
CA ASP A 95 5.44 0.02 -16.01
C ASP A 95 4.11 -0.47 -15.46
N LEU A 96 3.89 -1.79 -15.49
CA LEU A 96 2.71 -2.40 -14.89
C LEU A 96 2.76 -2.23 -13.37
N TRP A 97 1.76 -1.54 -12.81
CA TRP A 97 1.56 -1.47 -11.37
C TRP A 97 0.75 -2.69 -10.93
N THR A 98 -0.49 -2.84 -11.38
CA THR A 98 -1.37 -3.95 -11.02
C THR A 98 -2.47 -4.15 -12.06
N SER A 99 -3.08 -5.34 -12.10
CA SER A 99 -4.31 -5.57 -12.86
C SER A 99 -5.53 -5.29 -11.96
N VAL A 100 -6.41 -4.42 -12.43
CA VAL A 100 -7.70 -4.15 -11.80
C VAL A 100 -8.66 -5.27 -12.20
N THR A 101 -9.01 -6.08 -11.23
CA THR A 101 -10.01 -7.14 -11.36
C THR A 101 -11.01 -6.99 -10.23
N PHE A 102 -12.27 -7.28 -10.47
CA PHE A 102 -13.30 -7.38 -9.44
C PHE A 102 -13.76 -8.82 -9.36
N ASP A 103 -14.13 -9.27 -8.16
CA ASP A 103 -14.94 -10.48 -8.06
C ASP A 103 -16.35 -10.15 -8.58
N SER A 104 -17.22 -11.14 -8.82
CA SER A 104 -18.57 -10.92 -9.38
C SER A 104 -19.50 -10.01 -8.54
N ASN A 105 -18.98 -9.37 -7.49
CA ASN A 105 -19.62 -8.36 -6.68
C ASN A 105 -19.30 -6.94 -7.20
N TYR A 106 -20.29 -6.29 -7.82
CA TYR A 106 -20.18 -4.93 -8.34
C TYR A 106 -20.12 -3.83 -7.25
N THR A 107 -20.35 -4.15 -5.98
CA THR A 107 -20.28 -3.20 -4.85
C THR A 107 -18.91 -3.15 -4.17
N GLN A 108 -17.95 -3.94 -4.65
CA GLN A 108 -16.61 -4.01 -4.07
C GLN A 108 -15.78 -2.77 -4.44
N VAL A 109 -15.07 -2.21 -3.45
CA VAL A 109 -14.06 -1.18 -3.69
C VAL A 109 -12.71 -1.84 -3.86
N PHE A 110 -11.98 -1.47 -4.91
CA PHE A 110 -10.58 -1.85 -5.15
C PHE A 110 -9.72 -0.58 -5.04
N ASN A 111 -8.69 -0.58 -4.21
CA ASN A 111 -7.90 0.62 -3.91
C ASN A 111 -6.39 0.37 -3.83
N PRO A 112 -5.73 -0.02 -4.93
CA PRO A 112 -4.29 -0.24 -4.94
C PRO A 112 -3.53 1.02 -4.53
N GLU A 113 -2.48 0.80 -3.75
CA GLU A 113 -1.54 1.82 -3.32
C GLU A 113 -0.12 1.47 -3.77
N ILE A 114 0.64 2.49 -4.14
CA ILE A 114 2.06 2.36 -4.44
C ILE A 114 2.83 3.55 -3.89
N ILE A 115 3.95 3.27 -3.23
CA ILE A 115 4.92 4.26 -2.82
C ILE A 115 6.01 4.32 -3.88
N TYR A 116 6.23 5.52 -4.41
CA TYR A 116 7.06 5.72 -5.59
C TYR A 116 7.82 7.04 -5.52
N ILE A 117 9.05 7.02 -6.02
CA ILE A 117 9.93 8.19 -6.14
C ILE A 117 10.10 8.49 -7.65
N PRO A 118 9.42 9.52 -8.19
CA PRO A 118 9.53 9.86 -9.59
C PRO A 118 10.87 10.45 -9.96
N THR A 119 11.36 10.12 -11.16
CA THR A 119 12.53 10.73 -11.80
C THR A 119 12.18 11.98 -12.62
N THR A 120 10.88 12.18 -12.89
CA THR A 120 10.28 13.28 -13.63
C THR A 120 9.45 14.19 -12.72
N ASP A 121 9.21 15.44 -13.12
CA ASP A 121 8.36 16.39 -12.36
C ASP A 121 6.85 16.12 -12.49
N TYR A 122 6.50 15.02 -13.16
CA TYR A 122 5.15 14.51 -13.31
C TYR A 122 5.10 13.01 -13.05
N ILE A 123 3.92 12.51 -12.73
CA ILE A 123 3.62 11.09 -12.54
C ILE A 123 2.44 10.76 -13.44
N ASP A 124 2.65 9.84 -14.38
CA ASP A 124 1.57 9.33 -15.22
C ASP A 124 0.97 8.08 -14.59
N VAL A 125 -0.36 8.08 -14.41
CA VAL A 125 -1.13 6.93 -13.97
C VAL A 125 -2.06 6.54 -15.11
N CYS A 126 -1.79 5.39 -15.73
CA CYS A 126 -2.43 4.99 -16.98
C CYS A 126 -3.33 3.77 -16.78
N LEU A 127 -4.56 3.86 -17.27
CA LEU A 127 -5.50 2.76 -17.39
C LEU A 127 -5.37 2.17 -18.80
N VAL A 128 -5.00 0.89 -18.87
CA VAL A 128 -4.75 0.17 -20.13
C VAL A 128 -5.82 -0.90 -20.33
N ASN A 129 -6.52 -0.79 -21.46
CA ASN A 129 -7.62 -1.68 -21.78
C ASN A 129 -7.12 -3.09 -22.13
N ALA A 130 -7.57 -4.11 -21.38
CA ALA A 130 -7.26 -5.52 -21.62
C ALA A 130 -8.29 -6.23 -22.53
N ASN A 131 -9.15 -5.48 -23.22
CA ASN A 131 -10.29 -5.93 -24.03
C ASN A 131 -11.31 -6.78 -23.25
N LYS A 132 -11.51 -6.46 -21.96
CA LYS A 132 -12.41 -7.17 -21.05
C LYS A 132 -13.34 -6.19 -20.32
N GLY A 133 -13.95 -5.30 -21.10
CA GLY A 133 -14.80 -4.21 -20.59
C GLY A 133 -14.09 -2.85 -20.60
N VAL A 134 -14.78 -1.83 -20.11
CA VAL A 134 -14.34 -0.44 -20.18
C VAL A 134 -13.54 -0.07 -18.93
N PRO A 135 -12.27 0.36 -19.05
CA PRO A 135 -11.52 0.88 -17.90
C PRO A 135 -12.19 2.10 -17.30
N PHE A 136 -12.16 2.21 -15.97
CA PHE A 136 -12.74 3.34 -15.25
C PHE A 136 -11.94 3.65 -13.99
N ILE A 137 -12.17 4.82 -13.37
CA ILE A 137 -11.58 5.19 -12.07
C ILE A 137 -12.55 6.09 -11.28
N SER A 138 -12.64 5.90 -9.96
CA SER A 138 -13.52 6.68 -9.08
C SER A 138 -12.77 7.82 -8.40
N ALA A 139 -11.56 7.55 -7.88
CA ALA A 139 -10.70 8.57 -7.29
C ALA A 139 -9.21 8.28 -7.55
N LEU A 140 -8.40 9.34 -7.59
CA LEU A 140 -6.95 9.27 -7.68
C LEU A 140 -6.35 10.23 -6.66
N GLU A 141 -5.55 9.70 -5.75
CA GLU A 141 -4.97 10.45 -4.65
C GLU A 141 -3.45 10.40 -4.71
N LEU A 142 -2.83 11.54 -4.45
CA LEU A 142 -1.38 11.70 -4.37
C LEU A 142 -1.02 12.36 -3.04
N ARG A 143 -0.13 11.75 -2.27
CA ARG A 143 0.36 12.29 -0.99
C ARG A 143 1.87 12.30 -0.94
N LEU A 144 2.43 13.47 -0.59
CA LEU A 144 3.85 13.61 -0.30
C LEU A 144 4.16 12.94 1.04
N LEU A 145 5.16 12.08 1.07
CA LEU A 145 5.69 11.43 2.26
C LEU A 145 7.02 12.07 2.66
N ASN A 146 7.51 11.74 3.85
CA ASN A 146 8.90 12.00 4.20
C ASN A 146 9.82 11.14 3.31
N ASN A 147 10.92 11.72 2.81
CA ASN A 147 11.88 11.02 1.95
C ASN A 147 12.73 9.99 2.72
N ASP A 148 12.73 10.04 4.05
CA ASP A 148 13.48 9.11 4.89
C ASP A 148 12.76 7.81 5.23
N ILE A 149 11.46 7.70 4.91
CA ILE A 149 10.66 6.50 5.14
C ILE A 149 10.45 5.70 3.85
N TYR A 150 10.14 4.42 3.99
CA TYR A 150 9.81 3.50 2.87
C TYR A 150 10.89 3.42 1.78
N LYS A 151 12.16 3.41 2.19
CA LYS A 151 13.29 3.29 1.24
C LYS A 151 13.32 1.90 0.62
N ALA A 152 13.03 1.84 -0.67
CA ALA A 152 13.25 0.67 -1.51
C ALA A 152 14.59 0.78 -2.26
N GLN A 153 14.96 -0.27 -2.98
CA GLN A 153 16.08 -0.20 -3.92
C GLN A 153 15.82 0.90 -4.97
N LEU A 154 16.89 1.57 -5.42
CA LEU A 154 16.78 2.59 -6.46
C LEU A 154 16.14 2.00 -7.74
N GLY A 155 15.11 2.66 -8.27
CA GLY A 155 14.33 2.17 -9.42
C GLY A 155 13.20 1.22 -9.05
N SER A 156 13.03 0.90 -7.77
CA SER A 156 11.90 0.14 -7.26
C SER A 156 10.82 1.07 -6.69
N ALA A 157 9.58 0.58 -6.71
CA ALA A 157 8.45 1.12 -5.97
C ALA A 157 7.90 0.06 -5.02
N LEU A 158 7.16 0.48 -4.00
CA LEU A 158 6.56 -0.40 -3.01
C LEU A 158 5.06 -0.41 -3.19
N GLN A 159 4.51 -1.47 -3.78
CA GLN A 159 3.06 -1.67 -3.80
C GLN A 159 2.63 -2.17 -2.43
N THR A 160 1.66 -1.49 -1.81
CA THR A 160 1.07 -1.92 -0.54
C THR A 160 0.31 -3.23 -0.76
N LEU A 161 0.58 -4.24 0.07
CA LEU A 161 -0.24 -5.44 0.18
C LEU A 161 -1.15 -5.36 1.41
N GLU A 162 -0.57 -5.04 2.56
CA GLU A 162 -1.29 -5.03 3.83
C GLU A 162 -0.89 -3.82 4.68
N ARG A 163 -1.87 -3.29 5.41
CA ARG A 163 -1.67 -2.28 6.45
C ARG A 163 -2.64 -2.57 7.59
N ASN A 164 -2.14 -3.30 8.57
CA ASN A 164 -2.92 -4.01 9.56
C ASN A 164 -2.88 -3.31 10.92
N ASP A 165 -4.06 -3.07 11.49
CA ASP A 165 -4.30 -2.71 12.89
C ASP A 165 -4.68 -3.99 13.64
N TYR A 166 -3.72 -4.55 14.40
CA TYR A 166 -3.94 -5.80 15.11
C TYR A 166 -4.78 -5.62 16.37
N GLY A 167 -4.71 -4.46 17.01
CA GLY A 167 -5.39 -4.21 18.29
C GLY A 167 -6.85 -3.77 18.13
N ALA A 168 -7.35 -3.60 16.91
CA ALA A 168 -8.73 -3.22 16.65
C ALA A 168 -9.74 -4.32 17.03
N SER A 169 -10.79 -3.96 17.78
CA SER A 169 -11.92 -4.85 18.05
C SER A 169 -12.73 -5.12 16.77
N THR A 170 -12.82 -6.39 16.36
CA THR A 170 -13.67 -6.83 15.25
C THR A 170 -15.11 -7.11 15.72
N THR A 171 -15.79 -6.15 16.35
CA THR A 171 -17.25 -6.33 16.61
C THR A 171 -18.10 -6.34 15.33
N GLN A 172 -17.47 -6.30 14.15
CA GLN A 172 -18.00 -6.82 12.88
C GLN A 172 -17.44 -8.23 12.59
N PRO A 173 -18.25 -9.14 12.02
CA PRO A 173 -17.94 -10.56 11.95
C PRO A 173 -16.53 -10.81 11.39
N PRO A 174 -15.82 -11.82 11.93
CA PRO A 174 -14.49 -12.16 11.45
C PRO A 174 -14.54 -12.35 9.94
N ILE A 175 -13.61 -11.68 9.26
CA ILE A 175 -13.20 -12.04 7.90
C ILE A 175 -12.92 -13.54 7.98
N SER A 176 -13.79 -14.37 7.39
CA SER A 176 -13.72 -15.82 7.54
C SER A 176 -12.35 -16.32 7.06
N ASP A 177 -11.87 -17.45 7.61
CA ASP A 177 -10.61 -18.06 7.19
C ASP A 177 -10.54 -18.33 5.66
N GLU A 178 -11.69 -18.37 4.99
CA GLU A 178 -11.81 -18.42 3.53
C GLU A 178 -11.35 -17.11 2.84
N MET A 179 -11.60 -15.94 3.42
CA MET A 179 -11.14 -14.64 2.90
C MET A 179 -9.64 -14.39 3.12
N ARG A 180 -9.03 -15.12 4.07
CA ARG A 180 -7.58 -15.15 4.28
C ARG A 180 -6.87 -16.11 3.29
N SER A 181 -7.62 -17.06 2.73
CA SER A 181 -7.16 -18.08 1.77
C SER A 181 -7.44 -17.70 0.30
N CYS A 182 -8.42 -16.84 0.03
CA CYS A 182 -8.51 -16.14 -1.25
C CYS A 182 -7.52 -14.97 -1.22
N GLY A 183 -6.69 -14.79 -2.25
CA GLY A 183 -5.75 -13.66 -2.39
C GLY A 183 -6.43 -12.28 -2.56
N LEU A 184 -7.50 -12.02 -1.81
CA LEU A 184 -8.31 -10.80 -1.79
C LEU A 184 -7.55 -9.64 -1.15
N MET A 185 -6.64 -9.92 -0.20
CA MET A 185 -5.79 -8.91 0.43
C MET A 185 -4.60 -8.52 -0.49
N GLU A 186 -4.07 -9.45 -1.28
CA GLU A 186 -3.08 -9.15 -2.34
C GLU A 186 -3.67 -8.22 -3.43
N LYS A 187 -5.00 -8.20 -3.53
CA LYS A 187 -5.79 -7.42 -4.47
C LYS A 187 -6.44 -6.17 -3.86
N GLY A 188 -6.10 -5.72 -2.66
CA GLY A 188 -6.54 -4.40 -2.16
C GLY A 188 -8.06 -4.14 -2.21
N TYR A 189 -8.87 -5.15 -1.92
CA TYR A 189 -10.32 -5.00 -1.86
C TYR A 189 -10.80 -4.55 -0.48
N VAL A 190 -11.80 -3.67 -0.44
CA VAL A 190 -12.41 -3.18 0.81
C VAL A 190 -13.94 -3.25 0.73
N THR A 191 -14.59 -3.68 1.81
CA THR A 191 -16.05 -3.64 1.95
C THR A 191 -16.51 -2.22 2.31
N LEU A 192 -17.64 -1.79 1.76
CA LEU A 192 -18.13 -0.40 1.85
C LEU A 192 -18.38 0.12 3.29
N ASN A 193 -18.37 -0.74 4.31
CA ASN A 193 -18.82 -0.39 5.67
C ASN A 193 -17.70 -0.02 6.66
N HIS A 194 -16.47 0.31 6.24
CA HIS A 194 -15.38 0.44 7.22
C HIS A 194 -14.22 1.39 6.90
N VAL A 195 -14.37 2.41 6.04
CA VAL A 195 -13.19 3.15 5.53
C VAL A 195 -12.98 4.52 6.16
N ALA A 196 -13.98 5.13 6.78
CA ALA A 196 -13.82 6.44 7.36
C ALA A 196 -14.36 6.44 8.77
N ASP A 197 -13.47 6.57 9.75
CA ASP A 197 -13.86 7.34 10.93
C ASP A 197 -12.63 7.92 11.62
N THR A 198 -11.55 7.16 11.82
CA THR A 198 -10.43 7.67 12.66
C THR A 198 -9.03 7.14 12.36
N ARG A 199 -8.89 6.11 11.51
CA ARG A 199 -7.58 5.46 11.22
C ARG A 199 -6.74 6.14 10.14
N THR A 200 -7.16 7.32 9.68
CA THR A 200 -6.44 8.17 8.75
C THR A 200 -5.88 9.38 9.52
N MET A 201 -4.69 9.23 10.10
CA MET A 201 -3.92 10.37 10.59
C MET A 201 -2.50 10.30 10.03
N PHE A 202 -2.05 11.41 9.45
CA PHE A 202 -0.78 11.58 8.75
C PHE A 202 -0.62 10.69 7.49
N TYR A 203 -0.29 11.34 6.37
CA TYR A 203 -0.13 10.72 5.05
C TYR A 203 -1.38 10.02 4.47
N ASP A 204 -2.56 10.18 5.10
CA ASP A 204 -3.86 9.64 4.67
C ASP A 204 -3.88 8.14 4.36
N ARG A 205 -3.03 7.35 5.02
CA ARG A 205 -2.98 5.89 4.87
C ARG A 205 -4.19 5.23 5.53
N LEU A 206 -4.71 4.18 4.89
CA LEU A 206 -5.81 3.36 5.42
C LEU A 206 -5.24 2.17 6.20
N TRP A 207 -5.67 2.01 7.45
CA TRP A 207 -5.32 0.87 8.32
C TRP A 207 -6.54 -0.01 8.57
N PHE A 208 -6.35 -1.31 8.47
CA PHE A 208 -7.43 -2.29 8.48
C PHE A 208 -7.36 -3.20 9.71
N PRO A 209 -8.46 -3.37 10.45
CA PRO A 209 -8.54 -4.34 11.55
C PRO A 209 -8.18 -5.75 11.11
N VAL A 210 -7.43 -6.46 11.94
CA VAL A 210 -7.19 -7.89 11.76
C VAL A 210 -7.84 -8.67 12.90
N GLY A 211 -8.69 -9.63 12.55
CA GLY A 211 -9.26 -10.55 13.53
C GLY A 211 -8.20 -11.50 14.07
N THR A 212 -7.92 -11.42 15.37
CA THR A 212 -6.97 -12.32 16.07
C THR A 212 -7.65 -13.02 17.24
N PRO A 213 -8.57 -13.98 16.98
CA PRO A 213 -9.41 -14.58 18.03
C PRO A 213 -8.61 -15.32 19.12
N ASP A 214 -7.41 -15.80 18.79
CA ASP A 214 -6.54 -16.54 19.71
C ASP A 214 -5.60 -15.64 20.54
N LEU A 215 -5.62 -14.32 20.29
CA LEU A 215 -4.76 -13.35 20.96
C LEU A 215 -5.56 -12.45 21.90
N VAL A 216 -4.86 -11.91 22.90
CA VAL A 216 -5.42 -10.95 23.85
C VAL A 216 -5.16 -9.54 23.34
N THR A 217 -6.23 -8.78 23.12
CA THR A 217 -6.15 -7.35 22.85
C THR A 217 -5.92 -6.59 24.15
N VAL A 218 -4.96 -5.66 24.12
CA VAL A 218 -4.64 -4.74 25.22
C VAL A 218 -4.66 -3.31 24.69
N GLU A 219 -4.98 -2.35 25.56
CA GLU A 219 -5.06 -0.94 25.19
C GLU A 219 -4.48 -0.02 26.27
N THR A 220 -4.16 1.21 25.87
CA THR A 220 -3.66 2.26 26.77
C THR A 220 -4.55 3.51 26.75
N GLU A 221 -4.55 4.25 27.86
CA GLU A 221 -5.19 5.57 27.97
C GLU A 221 -4.18 6.72 27.80
N LEU A 222 -2.95 6.43 27.37
CA LEU A 222 -1.91 7.45 27.15
C LEU A 222 -2.30 8.47 26.06
N THR A 223 -1.72 9.67 26.16
CA THR A 223 -1.97 10.79 25.25
C THR A 223 -1.39 10.55 23.86
N MET A 224 -2.00 11.17 22.83
CA MET A 224 -1.59 11.06 21.42
C MET A 224 -0.15 11.49 21.14
N ASP A 225 0.42 12.40 21.94
CA ASP A 225 1.77 12.94 21.72
C ASP A 225 2.85 11.86 21.78
N ALA A 226 2.75 10.91 22.71
CA ALA A 226 3.70 9.80 22.86
C ALA A 226 3.70 8.86 21.64
N MET A 227 2.53 8.69 21.02
CA MET A 227 2.34 7.82 19.86
C MET A 227 2.68 8.50 18.53
N SER A 228 2.85 9.82 18.52
CA SER A 228 3.08 10.60 17.30
C SER A 228 4.56 10.80 16.99
N ASN A 229 5.46 10.43 17.90
CA ASN A 229 6.91 10.68 17.77
C ASN A 229 7.64 9.56 17.00
N ASN A 230 7.31 9.41 15.72
CA ASN A 230 7.93 8.46 14.81
C ASN A 230 7.80 8.96 13.36
N ASP A 231 8.81 8.73 12.52
CA ASP A 231 8.84 9.27 11.14
C ASP A 231 7.80 8.64 10.21
N TYR A 232 7.45 7.37 10.46
CA TYR A 232 6.39 6.64 9.75
C TYR A 232 5.00 7.09 10.19
N LYS A 233 4.87 7.83 11.30
CA LYS A 233 3.62 8.44 11.79
C LYS A 233 2.41 7.48 11.76
N PRO A 234 2.49 6.22 12.24
CA PRO A 234 1.27 5.42 12.37
C PRO A 234 0.24 6.19 13.23
N PRO A 235 -1.06 6.15 12.90
CA PRO A 235 -2.08 6.89 13.64
C PRO A 235 -2.09 6.51 15.13
N PRO A 236 -2.24 7.48 16.05
CA PRO A 236 -2.36 7.18 17.47
C PRO A 236 -3.49 6.20 17.80
N VAL A 237 -4.60 6.22 17.07
CA VAL A 237 -5.70 5.26 17.26
C VAL A 237 -5.27 3.81 17.01
N VAL A 238 -4.34 3.58 16.08
CA VAL A 238 -3.78 2.26 15.77
C VAL A 238 -2.74 1.88 16.82
N MET A 239 -1.94 2.84 17.27
CA MET A 239 -0.89 2.58 18.28
C MET A 239 -1.43 2.44 19.70
N ARG A 240 -2.68 2.87 19.97
CA ARG A 240 -3.32 2.79 21.29
C ARG A 240 -3.62 1.35 21.71
N THR A 241 -3.75 0.45 20.74
CA THR A 241 -4.11 -0.95 20.97
C THR A 241 -2.99 -1.86 20.46
N ALA A 242 -2.89 -3.04 21.06
CA ALA A 242 -1.97 -4.10 20.62
C ALA A 242 -2.57 -5.48 20.88
N VAL A 243 -2.01 -6.48 20.22
CA VAL A 243 -2.27 -7.89 20.53
C VAL A 243 -1.07 -8.50 21.22
N ARG A 244 -1.32 -9.46 22.10
CA ARG A 244 -0.30 -10.31 22.70
C ARG A 244 -0.80 -11.74 22.86
N PRO A 245 0.10 -12.73 22.93
CA PRO A 245 -0.24 -14.07 23.34
C PRO A 245 -0.87 -14.15 24.73
N THR A 246 -1.65 -15.19 24.97
CA THR A 246 -2.29 -15.43 26.28
C THR A 246 -1.29 -15.86 27.35
N THR A 247 -0.26 -16.62 26.97
CA THR A 247 0.78 -17.06 27.90
C THR A 247 2.07 -16.27 27.71
N ASN A 248 2.82 -16.08 28.79
CA ASN A 248 3.99 -15.19 28.79
C ASN A 248 5.15 -15.67 27.91
N ASN A 249 5.21 -16.97 27.61
CA ASN A 249 6.31 -17.58 26.85
C ASN A 249 5.93 -17.81 25.37
N ASP A 250 4.69 -17.53 24.99
CA ASP A 250 4.25 -17.71 23.62
C ASP A 250 4.76 -16.58 22.71
N SER A 251 4.75 -16.84 21.42
CA SER A 251 5.22 -15.95 20.36
C SER A 251 4.08 -15.46 19.49
N LEU A 252 4.27 -14.30 18.85
CA LEU A 252 3.42 -13.86 17.73
C LEU A 252 4.08 -14.33 16.42
N VAL A 253 3.26 -14.69 15.43
CA VAL A 253 3.75 -15.16 14.13
C VAL A 253 3.02 -14.45 13.01
N LEU A 254 3.79 -13.81 12.13
CA LEU A 254 3.32 -13.28 10.85
C LEU A 254 3.95 -14.13 9.75
N SER A 255 3.14 -14.80 8.94
CA SER A 255 3.65 -15.61 7.85
C SER A 255 2.81 -15.53 6.59
N TRP A 256 3.48 -15.59 5.45
CA TRP A 256 2.86 -15.67 4.14
C TRP A 256 3.75 -16.45 3.16
N LYS A 257 3.13 -16.93 2.09
CA LYS A 257 3.81 -17.65 1.01
C LYS A 257 3.77 -16.79 -0.25
N PRO A 258 4.89 -16.19 -0.67
CA PRO A 258 4.97 -15.47 -1.93
C PRO A 258 4.49 -16.32 -3.11
N LYS A 259 3.71 -15.72 -4.01
CA LYS A 259 3.30 -16.38 -5.27
C LYS A 259 4.51 -16.73 -6.14
N ASP A 260 5.48 -15.82 -6.17
CA ASP A 260 6.80 -16.01 -6.76
C ASP A 260 7.85 -15.86 -5.65
N PRO A 261 8.62 -16.92 -5.32
CA PRO A 261 9.67 -16.87 -4.30
C PRO A 261 10.77 -15.82 -4.53
N THR A 262 10.89 -15.30 -5.75
CA THR A 262 11.88 -14.27 -6.12
C THR A 262 11.38 -12.83 -5.94
N SER A 263 10.07 -12.66 -5.69
CA SER A 263 9.47 -11.36 -5.39
C SER A 263 10.03 -10.80 -4.09
N GLY A 264 10.43 -9.53 -4.11
CA GLY A 264 10.92 -8.82 -2.94
C GLY A 264 9.79 -8.29 -2.08
N TYR A 265 9.86 -8.50 -0.76
CA TYR A 265 8.91 -7.97 0.20
C TYR A 265 9.59 -7.05 1.20
N TYR A 266 8.89 -6.01 1.63
CA TYR A 266 9.30 -5.15 2.73
C TYR A 266 8.23 -5.21 3.81
N VAL A 267 8.66 -5.36 5.06
CA VAL A 267 7.79 -5.38 6.24
C VAL A 267 8.15 -4.22 7.14
N PHE A 268 7.14 -3.60 7.74
CA PHE A 268 7.28 -2.58 8.79
C PHE A 268 6.37 -2.99 9.94
N MET A 269 6.95 -3.26 11.11
CA MET A 269 6.20 -3.61 12.31
C MET A 269 6.32 -2.47 13.32
N HIS A 270 5.19 -2.03 13.86
CA HIS A 270 5.10 -0.92 14.78
C HIS A 270 4.74 -1.43 16.18
N PHE A 271 5.52 -1.00 17.15
CA PHE A 271 5.45 -1.41 18.54
C PHE A 271 5.38 -0.19 19.46
N PHE A 272 4.49 -0.22 20.43
CA PHE A 272 4.35 0.75 21.48
C PHE A 272 3.89 0.04 22.75
N GLU A 273 4.55 0.28 23.89
CA GLU A 273 4.14 -0.34 25.14
C GLU A 273 2.82 0.27 25.61
N VAL A 274 1.77 -0.55 25.61
CA VAL A 274 0.41 -0.14 25.99
C VAL A 274 0.06 -0.57 27.42
N ASP A 275 0.78 -1.54 27.99
CA ASP A 275 0.48 -2.10 29.30
C ASP A 275 1.19 -1.31 30.41
N PHE A 276 0.48 -0.34 31.00
CA PHE A 276 0.97 0.52 32.09
C PHE A 276 1.35 -0.24 33.36
N THR A 277 1.03 -1.55 33.47
CA THR A 277 1.42 -2.37 34.61
C THR A 277 2.86 -2.87 34.51
N VAL A 278 3.47 -2.76 33.33
CA VAL A 278 4.83 -3.19 33.04
C VAL A 278 5.83 -2.27 33.77
N ARG A 279 6.48 -2.81 34.80
CA ARG A 279 7.53 -2.12 35.58
C ARG A 279 8.94 -2.43 35.09
N VAL A 280 9.10 -3.51 34.33
CA VAL A 280 10.34 -3.93 33.68
C VAL A 280 10.05 -3.96 32.19
N PRO A 281 10.76 -3.19 31.36
CA PRO A 281 10.47 -3.10 29.94
C PRO A 281 10.39 -4.46 29.26
N ARG A 282 9.41 -4.61 28.36
CA ARG A 282 9.26 -5.81 27.55
C ARG A 282 10.46 -5.97 26.63
N GLN A 283 11.00 -7.18 26.59
CA GLN A 283 12.07 -7.55 25.68
C GLN A 283 11.60 -8.68 24.78
N PHE A 284 11.91 -8.56 23.49
CA PHE A 284 11.53 -9.56 22.51
C PHE A 284 12.54 -9.64 21.38
N SER A 285 12.67 -10.82 20.79
CA SER A 285 13.39 -11.04 19.54
C SER A 285 12.42 -11.18 18.38
N ILE A 286 12.91 -10.93 17.18
CA ILE A 286 12.24 -11.25 15.93
C ILE A 286 13.16 -12.14 15.11
N ASP A 287 12.67 -13.31 14.74
CA ASP A 287 13.35 -14.23 13.85
C ASP A 287 12.68 -14.23 12.48
N LEU A 288 13.48 -14.13 11.41
CA LEU A 288 13.04 -14.33 10.04
C LEU A 288 13.38 -15.76 9.60
N ASN A 289 12.37 -16.57 9.32
CA ASN A 289 12.53 -17.97 8.92
C ASN A 289 13.45 -18.72 9.90
N ASP A 290 13.16 -18.57 11.20
CA ASP A 290 13.89 -19.16 12.32
C ASP A 290 15.38 -18.73 12.44
N ASN A 291 15.77 -17.65 11.75
CA ASN A 291 17.08 -17.00 11.91
C ASN A 291 16.92 -15.65 12.63
N PRO A 292 17.81 -15.32 13.60
CA PRO A 292 17.76 -14.04 14.31
C PRO A 292 17.81 -12.86 13.35
N TRP A 293 16.87 -11.92 13.51
CA TRP A 293 16.78 -10.73 12.66
C TRP A 293 16.83 -9.43 13.46
N PHE A 294 16.15 -9.37 14.60
CA PHE A 294 16.12 -8.17 15.45
C PHE A 294 15.92 -8.54 16.92
N GLU A 295 16.38 -7.70 17.83
CA GLU A 295 16.10 -7.80 19.27
C GLU A 295 15.80 -6.42 19.85
N ALA A 296 14.71 -6.32 20.60
CA ALA A 296 14.32 -5.14 21.36
C ALA A 296 14.66 -5.35 22.83
N GLU A 297 15.60 -4.56 23.36
CA GLU A 297 15.98 -4.60 24.78
C GLU A 297 15.07 -3.76 25.70
N ASN A 298 14.31 -2.82 25.12
CA ASN A 298 13.43 -1.93 25.87
C ASN A 298 12.32 -1.40 24.98
N LEU A 299 11.13 -1.99 25.10
CA LEU A 299 9.93 -1.38 24.54
C LEU A 299 9.39 -0.29 25.47
N SER A 300 9.22 0.91 24.92
CA SER A 300 8.89 2.13 25.68
C SER A 300 7.41 2.54 25.53
N MET A 301 6.91 3.24 26.55
CA MET A 301 5.61 3.96 26.54
C MET A 301 5.75 5.42 26.05
N ASP A 302 6.96 5.88 25.75
CA ASP A 302 7.23 7.27 25.36
C ASP A 302 7.40 7.46 23.85
N SER A 303 7.60 6.37 23.10
CA SER A 303 7.89 6.43 21.67
C SER A 303 7.53 5.14 20.94
N VAL A 304 7.06 5.26 19.71
CA VAL A 304 6.81 4.12 18.82
C VAL A 304 8.11 3.59 18.23
N LEU A 305 8.39 2.30 18.46
CA LEU A 305 9.44 1.55 17.79
C LEU A 305 8.90 1.03 16.45
N THR A 306 9.62 1.27 15.36
CA THR A 306 9.33 0.65 14.06
C THR A 306 10.50 -0.21 13.63
N VAL A 307 10.26 -1.51 13.47
CA VAL A 307 11.24 -2.49 12.99
C VAL A 307 10.90 -2.81 11.54
N PHE A 308 11.86 -2.72 10.63
CA PHE A 308 11.59 -2.83 9.21
C PHE A 308 12.69 -3.54 8.43
N ALA A 309 12.30 -4.13 7.30
CA ALA A 309 13.22 -4.72 6.34
C ALA A 309 14.06 -3.65 5.64
N THR A 310 15.38 -3.68 5.83
CA THR A 310 16.33 -2.78 5.13
C THR A 310 16.68 -3.28 3.73
N VAL A 311 16.37 -4.55 3.44
CA VAL A 311 16.55 -5.21 2.15
C VAL A 311 15.32 -6.04 1.84
N ALA A 312 15.02 -6.23 0.56
CA ALA A 312 13.89 -7.05 0.12
C ALA A 312 14.00 -8.49 0.64
N LEU A 313 12.97 -8.93 1.36
CA LEU A 313 12.82 -10.30 1.85
C LEU A 313 12.31 -11.20 0.72
N LYS A 314 12.92 -12.37 0.53
CA LYS A 314 12.61 -13.32 -0.55
C LYS A 314 12.64 -14.75 -0.02
N GLY A 315 11.81 -15.62 -0.60
CA GLY A 315 11.75 -17.03 -0.19
C GLY A 315 10.43 -17.69 -0.54
N VAL A 316 10.39 -19.02 -0.40
CA VAL A 316 9.17 -19.83 -0.60
C VAL A 316 8.13 -19.61 0.50
N GLU A 317 8.60 -19.17 1.67
CA GLU A 317 7.81 -18.78 2.82
C GLU A 317 8.59 -17.68 3.55
N LEU A 318 7.87 -16.67 4.01
CA LEU A 318 8.38 -15.62 4.87
C LEU A 318 7.61 -15.70 6.17
N LYS A 319 8.33 -15.99 7.26
CA LYS A 319 7.80 -16.17 8.61
C LYS A 319 8.59 -15.32 9.58
N LEU A 320 7.91 -14.35 10.18
CA LEU A 320 8.42 -13.50 11.26
C LEU A 320 7.86 -14.03 12.58
N THR A 321 8.75 -14.54 13.44
CA THR A 321 8.40 -15.00 14.78
C THR A 321 8.86 -13.94 15.77
N ILE A 322 7.93 -13.32 16.49
CA ILE A 322 8.21 -12.36 17.56
C ILE A 322 8.10 -13.12 18.87
N ALA A 323 9.20 -13.30 19.60
CA ALA A 323 9.28 -14.15 20.78
C ALA A 323 9.78 -13.36 22.00
N PRO A 324 9.33 -13.67 23.23
CA PRO A 324 9.89 -13.05 24.42
C PRO A 324 11.34 -13.52 24.60
N THR A 325 12.24 -12.63 25.00
CA THR A 325 13.60 -13.05 25.37
C THR A 325 13.60 -13.81 26.70
N ASN A 326 14.67 -14.55 26.99
CA ASN A 326 14.80 -15.32 28.25
C ASN A 326 14.74 -14.46 29.53
N VAL A 327 14.91 -13.14 29.41
CA VAL A 327 14.85 -12.20 30.54
C VAL A 327 13.51 -11.47 30.62
N SER A 328 12.67 -11.53 29.58
CA SER A 328 11.36 -10.89 29.59
C SER A 328 10.38 -11.68 30.45
N THR A 329 9.68 -10.99 31.34
CA THR A 329 8.59 -11.59 32.15
C THR A 329 7.23 -11.46 31.48
N PHE A 330 7.16 -10.75 30.34
CA PHE A 330 5.94 -10.49 29.59
C PHE A 330 6.08 -11.04 28.16
N PRO A 331 4.97 -11.50 27.55
CA PRO A 331 4.99 -11.96 26.16
C PRO A 331 5.27 -10.77 25.23
N PRO A 332 5.60 -10.97 23.94
CA PRO A 332 5.70 -9.88 22.97
C PRO A 332 4.33 -9.20 22.78
N LEU A 333 4.35 -7.99 22.20
CA LEU A 333 3.14 -7.29 21.76
C LEU A 333 3.32 -6.85 20.31
N LEU A 334 2.24 -6.63 19.58
CA LEU A 334 2.24 -6.02 18.26
C LEU A 334 1.04 -5.09 18.10
N ASN A 335 1.28 -3.83 17.74
CA ASN A 335 0.22 -2.87 17.48
C ASN A 335 -0.23 -2.97 16.02
N ALA A 336 0.73 -2.86 15.10
CA ALA A 336 0.45 -2.70 13.68
C ALA A 336 1.55 -3.27 12.80
N ALA A 337 1.22 -3.67 11.58
CA ALA A 337 2.21 -4.03 10.58
C ALA A 337 1.81 -3.60 9.17
N GLU A 338 2.80 -3.29 8.34
CA GLU A 338 2.65 -3.00 6.93
C GLU A 338 3.49 -3.99 6.11
N ILE A 339 2.92 -4.52 5.03
CA ILE A 339 3.60 -5.42 4.10
C ILE A 339 3.50 -4.82 2.70
N TYR A 340 4.65 -4.71 2.05
CA TYR A 340 4.79 -4.18 0.69
C TYR A 340 5.47 -5.21 -0.20
N ILE A 341 5.08 -5.23 -1.47
CA ILE A 341 5.78 -5.96 -2.52
C ILE A 341 6.56 -4.97 -3.40
N GLU A 342 7.80 -5.33 -3.70
CA GLU A 342 8.68 -4.57 -4.58
C GLU A 342 8.22 -4.67 -6.03
N LYS A 343 8.10 -3.52 -6.69
CA LYS A 343 7.86 -3.38 -8.12
C LYS A 343 9.07 -2.76 -8.77
N ASN A 344 9.71 -3.51 -9.66
CA ASN A 344 10.76 -2.97 -10.51
C ASN A 344 10.11 -2.11 -11.58
N LEU A 345 10.32 -0.80 -11.53
CA LEU A 345 9.86 0.13 -12.55
C LEU A 345 11.02 0.33 -13.53
N GLN A 346 10.94 -0.31 -14.69
CA GLN A 346 11.93 -0.14 -15.75
C GLN A 346 11.64 1.19 -16.43
N GLN A 347 12.10 2.30 -15.85
CA GLN A 347 12.03 3.60 -16.50
C GLN A 347 13.04 3.71 -17.65
N LEU A 348 12.83 2.93 -18.70
CA LEU A 348 13.32 3.24 -20.03
C LEU A 348 12.45 4.37 -20.58
N HIS A 349 12.84 5.61 -20.29
CA HIS A 349 12.46 6.69 -21.17
C HIS A 349 13.25 6.55 -22.47
N THR A 350 12.70 5.80 -23.43
CA THR A 350 13.00 6.05 -24.84
C THR A 350 12.25 7.31 -25.25
N GLN A 351 12.80 8.48 -24.90
CA GLN A 351 12.71 9.61 -25.81
C GLN A 351 13.72 9.34 -26.93
N LEU A 352 13.33 8.48 -27.86
CA LEU A 352 13.82 8.54 -29.21
C LEU A 352 12.55 8.62 -30.04
N GLU A 353 12.27 9.82 -30.55
CA GLU A 353 11.40 9.97 -31.70
C GLU A 353 11.88 9.00 -32.80
N ASP A 354 10.93 8.42 -33.53
CA ASP A 354 11.07 7.34 -34.51
C ASP A 354 11.97 7.65 -35.75
N GLU A 355 13.12 8.32 -35.59
CA GLU A 355 14.10 8.50 -36.69
C GLU A 355 15.57 8.19 -36.39
N ASP A 356 16.00 7.85 -35.16
CA ASP A 356 17.44 7.67 -34.89
C ASP A 356 17.88 6.30 -34.32
N PHE A 357 17.04 5.26 -34.46
CA PHE A 357 17.41 3.91 -34.04
C PHE A 357 18.51 3.29 -34.92
N LEU A 358 18.66 3.73 -36.18
CA LEU A 358 19.76 3.26 -37.04
C LEU A 358 21.11 3.90 -36.70
N GLY A 359 21.14 5.14 -36.21
CA GLY A 359 22.37 5.85 -35.85
C GLY A 359 23.08 5.22 -34.65
N LEU A 360 22.32 4.78 -33.65
CA LEU A 360 22.85 4.17 -32.42
C LEU A 360 23.42 2.75 -32.67
N VAL A 361 22.80 1.97 -33.57
CA VAL A 361 23.26 0.62 -33.93
C VAL A 361 24.55 0.67 -34.76
N LEU A 362 24.69 1.66 -35.64
CA LEU A 362 25.92 1.88 -36.41
C LEU A 362 27.10 2.38 -35.55
N ALA A 363 26.84 3.19 -34.53
CA ALA A 363 27.87 3.64 -33.59
C ALA A 363 28.44 2.50 -32.72
N MET A 364 27.61 1.50 -32.38
CA MET A 364 28.06 0.33 -31.60
C MET A 364 28.78 -0.72 -32.45
N ALA A 365 28.53 -0.77 -33.76
CA ALA A 365 29.22 -1.70 -34.68
C ALA A 365 30.58 -1.17 -35.19
N GLY A 366 30.91 0.11 -34.98
CA GLY A 366 32.09 0.76 -35.56
C GLY A 366 33.35 0.83 -34.68
N SER A 367 33.36 0.24 -33.48
CA SER A 367 34.46 0.45 -32.50
C SER A 367 35.38 -0.74 -32.25
N GLU A 368 35.30 -1.82 -33.03
CA GLU A 368 36.33 -2.87 -33.05
C GLU A 368 37.18 -2.79 -34.33
N GLN A 369 38.21 -1.94 -34.34
CA GLN A 369 39.40 -2.23 -35.13
C GLN A 369 40.69 -1.51 -34.65
N SER A 370 41.66 -2.37 -34.33
CA SER A 370 43.11 -2.20 -34.34
C SER A 370 43.77 -1.46 -33.18
N LEU A 371 44.48 -2.23 -32.34
CA LEU A 371 45.71 -1.83 -31.66
C LEU A 371 46.53 -3.09 -31.34
N TYR A 372 47.40 -3.47 -32.27
CA TYR A 372 48.63 -4.22 -31.98
C TYR A 372 49.77 -3.47 -32.67
N PRO A 373 50.78 -2.95 -31.96
CA PRO A 373 52.01 -2.52 -32.59
C PRO A 373 52.97 -3.70 -32.73
N ALA A 374 53.72 -3.66 -33.83
CA ALA A 374 54.87 -4.51 -34.09
C ALA A 374 55.97 -4.31 -33.01
N ILE A 375 56.58 -5.42 -32.58
CA ILE A 375 57.98 -5.83 -32.82
C ILE A 375 58.08 -7.31 -32.50
#